data_AF-A0A9D1IE28-F1
#
_entry.id   AF-A0A9D1IE28-F1
#
_cell.length_a   1.000
_cell.length_b   1.000
_cell.length_c   1.000
_cell.angle_alpha   90.00
_cell.angle_beta   90.00
_cell.angle_gamma   90.00
#
_symmetry.space_group_name_H-M   'P 1'
#
loop_
_entity.id
_entity.type
_entity.pdbx_description
1 polymer ?
#
loop_
_entity_poly.entity_id
_entity_poly.type
_entity_poly.pdbx_seq_one_letter_code
_entity_poly.pdbx_strand_id
1 'polypeptide(L)'
;MKRLKGLLVFFVQWIVLLGLYFLLHQLYWFSGPWHGIASWGLMPVMGMISAYMATVRGVNNYLAWPAPPVCAFVAYWLALGYTPEGTGPTLLCALLAIFGAAAGEVVKRGPKRDSQQDSRKQAPRGRE
;
A
#
# COMPACT_ATOMS: atom_id res chain seq x y z
N MET A 1 -7.44 -19.88 -11.00
CA MET A 1 -6.15 -19.37 -11.52
C MET A 1 -5.97 -17.85 -11.45
N LYS A 2 -6.94 -17.00 -11.86
CA LYS A 2 -6.77 -15.53 -11.87
C LYS A 2 -6.51 -14.89 -10.49
N ARG A 3 -7.18 -15.37 -9.42
CA ARG A 3 -6.96 -14.88 -8.04
C ARG A 3 -5.60 -15.29 -7.46
N LEU A 4 -5.11 -16.49 -7.82
CA LEU A 4 -3.80 -16.99 -7.39
C LEU A 4 -2.66 -16.12 -7.96
N LYS A 5 -2.78 -15.73 -9.24
CA LYS A 5 -1.81 -14.82 -9.90
C LYS A 5 -1.79 -13.44 -9.23
N GLY A 6 -2.95 -12.87 -8.89
CA GLY A 6 -3.02 -11.57 -8.20
C GLY A 6 -2.38 -11.60 -6.81
N LEU A 7 -2.61 -12.69 -6.07
CA LEU A 7 -2.03 -12.90 -4.74
C LEU A 7 -0.51 -13.14 -4.81
N LEU A 8 -0.02 -13.90 -5.80
CA LEU A 8 1.40 -14.12 -6.00
C LEU A 8 2.13 -12.82 -6.39
N VAL A 9 1.54 -12.01 -7.28
CA VAL A 9 2.07 -10.68 -7.61
C VAL A 9 2.09 -9.77 -6.39
N PHE A 10 1.10 -9.85 -5.50
CA PHE A 10 1.08 -9.11 -4.25
C PHE A 10 2.23 -9.51 -3.31
N PHE A 11 2.50 -10.81 -3.15
CA PHE A 11 3.65 -11.26 -2.35
C PHE A 11 4.99 -10.84 -2.94
N VAL A 12 5.16 -10.95 -4.27
CA VAL A 12 6.37 -10.46 -4.95
C VAL A 12 6.52 -8.96 -4.73
N GLN A 13 5.43 -8.19 -4.80
CA GLN A 13 5.44 -6.76 -4.57
C GLN A 13 5.82 -6.40 -3.13
N TRP A 14 5.43 -7.20 -2.13
CA TRP A 14 5.89 -7.06 -0.75
C TRP A 14 7.39 -7.30 -0.61
N ILE A 15 7.92 -8.37 -1.20
CA ILE A 15 9.35 -8.70 -1.14
C ILE A 15 10.17 -7.58 -1.78
N VAL A 16 9.73 -7.09 -2.95
CA VAL A 16 10.38 -5.98 -3.65
C VAL A 16 10.32 -4.70 -2.82
N LEU A 17 9.17 -4.38 -2.21
CA LEU A 17 9.02 -3.19 -1.37
C LEU A 17 9.89 -3.27 -0.11
N LEU A 18 9.93 -4.43 0.55
CA LEU A 18 10.78 -4.69 1.69
C LEU A 18 12.26 -4.52 1.32
N GLY A 19 12.69 -5.09 0.19
CA GLY A 19 14.06 -4.93 -0.31
C GLY A 19 14.41 -3.48 -0.62
N LEU A 20 13.51 -2.73 -1.27
CA LEU A 20 13.69 -1.30 -1.54
C LEU A 20 13.80 -0.48 -0.26
N TYR A 21 12.94 -0.74 0.72
CA TYR A 21 12.99 -0.06 2.01
C TYR A 21 14.25 -0.42 2.80
N PHE A 22 14.70 -1.66 2.74
CA PHE A 22 15.97 -2.07 3.35
C PHE A 22 17.15 -1.31 2.72
N LEU A 23 17.19 -1.25 1.38
CA LEU A 23 18.23 -0.53 0.65
C LEU A 23 18.21 0.97 0.97
N LEU A 24 17.02 1.55 1.10
CA LEU A 24 16.85 2.95 1.47
C LEU A 24 17.28 3.25 2.91
N HIS A 25 17.19 2.28 3.83
CA HIS A 25 17.74 2.43 5.18
C HIS A 25 19.27 2.38 5.19
N GLN A 26 19.93 1.80 4.20
CA GLN A 26 21.39 1.86 4.10
C GLN A 26 21.91 3.28 3.87
N LEU A 27 21.07 4.20 3.42
CA LEU A 27 21.41 5.63 3.36
C LEU A 27 21.63 6.23 4.75
N TYR A 28 21.20 5.58 5.84
CA TYR A 28 21.54 5.97 7.21
C TYR A 28 23.07 6.02 7.41
N TRP A 29 23.81 5.11 6.79
CA TRP A 29 25.28 5.07 6.86
C TRP A 29 25.95 6.17 6.04
N PHE A 30 25.24 6.77 5.08
CA PHE A 30 25.71 7.93 4.34
C PHE A 30 25.37 9.20 5.12
N SER A 31 26.39 9.89 5.64
CA SER A 31 26.22 11.17 6.32
C SER A 31 25.49 12.18 5.41
N GLY A 32 24.37 12.74 5.87
CA GLY A 32 23.66 13.81 5.17
C GLY A 32 22.14 13.81 5.36
N PRO A 33 21.41 14.75 4.71
CA PRO A 33 19.96 14.85 4.79
C PRO A 33 19.23 13.75 4.00
N TRP A 34 19.97 12.89 3.30
CA TRP A 34 19.44 11.89 2.38
C TRP A 34 18.53 10.87 3.07
N HIS A 35 18.89 10.41 4.27
CA HIS A 35 18.04 9.51 5.03
C HIS A 35 16.72 10.19 5.45
N GLY A 36 16.76 11.47 5.83
CA GLY A 36 15.58 12.27 6.14
C GLY A 36 14.62 12.39 4.95
N ILE A 37 15.15 12.72 3.76
CA ILE A 37 14.36 12.84 2.53
C ILE A 37 13.79 11.48 2.11
N ALA A 38 14.59 10.42 2.21
CA ALA A 38 14.16 9.07 1.87
C ALA A 38 13.04 8.57 2.79
N SER A 39 13.19 8.78 4.11
CA SER A 39 12.23 8.32 5.12
C SER A 39 10.92 9.13 5.11
N TRP A 40 10.98 10.45 4.93
CA TRP A 40 9.78 11.31 4.95
C TRP A 40 9.10 11.48 3.59
N GLY A 41 9.83 11.37 2.49
CA GLY A 41 9.30 11.55 1.15
C GLY A 41 9.17 10.24 0.39
N LEU A 42 10.31 9.61 0.10
CA LEU A 42 10.36 8.51 -0.87
C LEU A 42 9.65 7.25 -0.37
N MET A 43 9.88 6.86 0.89
CA MET A 43 9.27 5.66 1.48
C MET A 43 7.73 5.75 1.53
N PRO A 44 7.11 6.83 2.06
CA PRO A 44 5.66 6.95 2.07
C PRO A 44 5.02 6.99 0.69
N VAL A 45 5.65 7.68 -0.27
CA VAL A 45 5.17 7.74 -1.66
C VAL A 45 5.23 6.37 -2.32
N MET A 46 6.33 5.62 -2.14
CA MET A 46 6.41 4.24 -2.62
C MET A 46 5.36 3.34 -1.96
N GLY A 47 5.05 3.56 -0.69
CA GLY A 47 4.01 2.84 0.03
C GLY A 47 2.62 3.09 -0.55
N MET A 48 2.29 4.35 -0.83
CA MET A 48 1.06 4.74 -1.53
C MET A 48 0.92 4.05 -2.89
N ILE A 49 1.96 4.14 -3.72
CA ILE A 49 1.96 3.55 -5.07
C ILE A 49 1.79 2.04 -4.97
N SER A 50 2.47 1.40 -4.02
CA SER A 50 2.36 -0.05 -3.81
C SER A 50 0.93 -0.45 -3.41
N ALA A 51 0.33 0.25 -2.44
CA ALA A 51 -1.04 0.00 -2.00
C ALA A 51 -2.07 0.25 -3.11
N TYR A 52 -1.87 1.29 -3.93
CA TYR A 52 -2.66 1.57 -5.11
C TYR A 52 -2.58 0.43 -6.14
N MET A 53 -1.37 -0.02 -6.50
CA MET A 53 -1.21 -1.11 -7.46
C MET A 53 -1.80 -2.43 -6.94
N ALA A 54 -1.64 -2.71 -5.64
CA ALA A 54 -2.20 -3.91 -5.01
C ALA A 54 -3.73 -3.93 -5.10
N THR A 55 -4.37 -2.80 -4.79
CA THR A 55 -5.84 -2.65 -4.85
C THR A 55 -6.36 -2.73 -6.28
N VAL A 56 -5.74 -2.04 -7.25
CA VAL A 56 -6.12 -2.10 -8.68
C VAL A 56 -6.02 -3.54 -9.22
N ARG A 57 -5.03 -4.31 -8.79
CA ARG A 57 -4.85 -5.72 -9.19
C ARG A 57 -5.84 -6.70 -8.55
N GLY A 58 -6.77 -6.21 -7.73
CA GLY A 58 -7.86 -6.99 -7.17
C GLY A 58 -7.62 -7.52 -5.76
N VAL A 59 -6.54 -7.10 -5.09
CA VAL A 59 -6.32 -7.41 -3.67
C VAL A 59 -7.36 -6.67 -2.84
N ASN A 60 -7.69 -7.21 -1.66
CA ASN A 60 -8.62 -6.57 -0.74
C ASN A 60 -8.01 -5.27 -0.20
N ASN A 61 -8.77 -4.17 -0.24
CA ASN A 61 -8.34 -2.86 0.25
C ASN A 61 -7.84 -2.92 1.70
N TYR A 62 -8.51 -3.72 2.54
CA TYR A 62 -8.12 -3.93 3.94
C TYR A 62 -6.75 -4.60 4.14
N LEU A 63 -6.27 -5.37 3.16
CA LEU A 63 -4.96 -6.02 3.19
C LEU A 63 -3.88 -5.19 2.49
N ALA A 64 -4.26 -4.25 1.65
CA ALA A 64 -3.33 -3.46 0.85
C ALA A 64 -2.71 -2.29 1.63
N TRP A 65 -3.45 -1.67 2.55
CA TRP A 65 -2.94 -0.53 3.34
C TRP A 65 -1.94 -0.90 4.47
N PRO A 66 -2.04 -2.03 5.20
CA PRO A 66 -1.07 -2.36 6.24
C PRO A 66 0.25 -2.90 5.65
N ALA A 67 0.25 -3.29 4.39
CA ALA A 67 1.40 -3.84 3.70
C ALA A 67 2.63 -2.90 3.71
N PRO A 68 2.54 -1.66 3.21
CA PRO A 68 3.66 -0.72 3.25
C PRO A 68 4.22 -0.39 4.63
N PRO A 69 3.42 -0.02 5.66
CA PRO A 69 3.97 0.33 6.97
C PRO A 69 4.62 -0.87 7.67
N VAL A 70 4.09 -2.09 7.50
CA VAL A 70 4.73 -3.31 8.02
C VAL A 70 6.06 -3.54 7.32
N CYS A 71 6.12 -3.45 5.99
CA CYS A 71 7.38 -3.55 5.25
C CYS A 71 8.39 -2.48 5.69
N ALA A 72 7.94 -1.23 5.91
CA ALA A 72 8.82 -0.14 6.34
C ALA A 72 9.41 -0.41 7.73
N PHE A 73 8.59 -0.90 8.66
CA PHE A 73 9.03 -1.26 10.01
C PHE A 73 10.01 -2.44 10.02
N VAL A 74 9.67 -3.52 9.31
CA VAL A 74 10.53 -4.72 9.24
C VAL A 74 11.85 -4.40 8.51
N ALA A 75 11.80 -3.58 7.45
CA ALA A 75 13.02 -3.13 6.76
C ALA A 75 13.93 -2.31 7.66
N TYR A 76 13.38 -1.40 8.48
CA TYR A 76 14.15 -0.63 9.47
C TYR A 76 14.84 -1.59 10.44
N TRP A 77 14.08 -2.50 11.03
CA TRP A 77 14.58 -3.45 12.02
C TRP A 77 15.68 -4.35 11.44
N LEU A 78 15.52 -4.83 10.20
CA LEU A 78 16.54 -5.61 9.50
C LEU A 78 17.79 -4.81 9.14
N ALA A 79 17.64 -3.55 8.76
CA ALA A 79 18.77 -2.72 8.30
C ALA A 79 19.62 -2.19 9.45
N LEU A 80 18.99 -1.81 10.56
CA LEU A 80 19.64 -1.09 11.65
C LEU A 80 19.77 -1.93 12.92
N GLY A 81 19.01 -3.02 13.06
CA GLY A 81 19.08 -3.93 14.21
C GLY A 81 18.43 -3.41 15.50
N TYR A 82 17.87 -2.20 15.48
CA TYR A 82 17.12 -1.60 16.58
C TYR A 82 15.76 -1.06 16.11
N THR A 83 14.88 -0.72 17.06
CA THR A 83 13.56 -0.15 16.75
C THR A 83 13.67 1.31 16.33
N PRO A 84 12.84 1.80 15.39
CA PRO A 84 12.91 3.18 14.93
C PRO A 84 12.75 4.19 16.07
N GLU A 85 13.70 5.12 16.16
CA GLU A 85 13.71 6.20 17.17
C GLU A 85 12.51 7.16 17.03
N GLY A 86 11.87 7.18 15.86
CA GLY A 86 10.66 7.95 15.60
C GLY A 86 9.67 7.19 14.73
N THR A 87 8.41 7.15 15.15
CA THR A 87 7.30 6.51 14.41
C THR A 87 6.74 7.37 13.27
N GLY A 88 7.17 8.63 13.15
CA GLY A 88 6.64 9.60 12.17
C GLY A 88 6.63 9.10 10.71
N PRO A 89 7.78 8.69 10.15
CA PRO A 89 7.86 8.18 8.77
C PRO A 89 6.96 6.97 8.49
N THR A 90 6.87 6.04 9.45
CA THR A 90 6.02 4.84 9.33
C THR A 90 4.54 5.19 9.37
N LEU A 91 4.14 6.14 10.23
CA LEU A 91 2.76 6.64 10.29
C LEU A 91 2.36 7.40 9.03
N LEU A 92 3.26 8.23 8.50
CA LEU A 92 3.04 8.93 7.23
C LEU A 92 2.89 7.93 6.07
N CYS A 93 3.72 6.88 6.06
CA CYS A 93 3.59 5.78 5.10
C CYS A 93 2.24 5.05 5.24
N ALA A 94 1.78 4.77 6.46
CA ALA A 94 0.47 4.16 6.69
C ALA A 94 -0.68 5.05 6.16
N LEU A 95 -0.63 6.36 6.45
CA LEU A 95 -1.64 7.32 5.98
C LEU A 95 -1.69 7.37 4.45
N LEU A 96 -0.53 7.51 3.81
CA LEU A 96 -0.41 7.54 2.35
C LEU A 96 -0.78 6.20 1.71
N ALA A 97 -0.48 5.08 2.36
CA ALA A 97 -0.93 3.75 1.93
C ALA A 97 -2.46 3.62 1.96
N ILE A 98 -3.13 4.16 2.98
CA ILE A 98 -4.61 4.19 3.04
C ILE A 98 -5.18 4.98 1.86
N PHE A 99 -4.62 6.17 1.57
CA PHE A 99 -5.06 6.96 0.41
C PHE A 99 -4.84 6.24 -0.91
N GLY A 100 -3.67 5.61 -1.10
CA GLY A 100 -3.37 4.82 -2.30
C GLY A 100 -4.33 3.64 -2.47
N ALA A 101 -4.60 2.92 -1.39
CA ALA A 101 -5.50 1.78 -1.39
C ALA A 101 -6.96 2.20 -1.69
N ALA A 102 -7.41 3.30 -1.09
CA ALA A 102 -8.73 3.88 -1.37
C ALA A 102 -8.87 4.32 -2.84
N ALA A 103 -7.86 5.00 -3.39
CA ALA A 103 -7.83 5.42 -4.79
C ALA A 103 -7.90 4.22 -5.74
N GLY A 104 -7.17 3.15 -5.45
CA GLY A 104 -7.17 1.96 -6.30
C GLY A 104 -8.47 1.15 -6.21
N GLU A 105 -9.16 1.17 -5.08
CA GLU A 105 -10.50 0.57 -4.95
C GLU A 105 -11.55 1.32 -5.79
N VAL A 106 -11.48 2.65 -5.89
CA VAL A 106 -12.35 3.44 -6.79
C VAL A 106 -12.12 3.07 -8.26
N VAL A 107 -10.86 3.01 -8.69
CA VAL A 107 -10.48 2.62 -10.06
C VAL A 107 -10.94 1.19 -10.37
N LYS A 108 -10.77 0.27 -9.42
CA LYS A 108 -11.20 -1.13 -9.56
C LYS A 108 -12.73 -1.27 -9.66
N ARG A 109 -13.50 -0.45 -8.94
CA ARG A 109 -14.97 -0.53 -8.97
C ARG A 109 -15.53 -0.14 -10.33
N GLY A 110 -14.99 0.92 -10.94
CA GLY A 110 -15.32 1.36 -12.29
C GLY A 110 -16.81 1.71 -12.53
N PRO A 111 -17.12 2.52 -13.56
CA PRO A 111 -18.49 3.03 -13.78
C PRO A 111 -19.55 1.95 -14.09
N LYS A 112 -19.13 0.73 -14.48
CA LYS A 112 -20.04 -0.39 -14.80
C LYS A 112 -20.71 -1.02 -13.57
N ARG A 113 -20.09 -0.95 -12.39
CA ARG A 113 -20.64 -1.60 -11.19
C ARG A 113 -21.62 -0.71 -10.45
N ASP A 114 -21.39 0.59 -10.47
CA ASP A 114 -22.27 1.60 -9.85
C ASP A 114 -23.60 1.71 -10.61
N SER A 115 -23.55 1.74 -11.94
CA SER A 115 -24.75 1.70 -12.80
C SER A 115 -25.59 0.43 -12.60
N GLN A 116 -24.96 -0.73 -12.41
CA GLN A 116 -25.68 -1.99 -12.15
C GLN A 116 -26.28 -2.05 -10.74
N GLN A 117 -25.63 -1.40 -9.77
CA GLN A 117 -26.10 -1.30 -8.39
C GLN A 117 -27.25 -0.28 -8.25
N ASP A 118 -27.21 0.81 -9.00
CA ASP A 118 -28.33 1.77 -9.09
C ASP A 118 -29.54 1.16 -9.80
N SER A 119 -29.36 0.44 -10.91
CA SER A 119 -30.46 -0.29 -11.56
C SER A 119 -31.09 -1.35 -10.66
N ARG A 120 -30.31 -2.00 -9.77
CA ARG A 120 -30.86 -2.92 -8.76
C ARG A 120 -31.60 -2.22 -7.62
N LYS A 121 -31.19 -1.02 -7.24
CA LYS A 121 -31.90 -0.21 -6.23
C LYS A 121 -33.19 0.40 -6.78
N GLN A 122 -33.23 0.67 -8.08
CA GLN A 122 -34.39 1.23 -8.78
C GLN A 122 -35.40 0.17 -9.26
N ALA A 123 -35.05 -1.13 -9.21
CA ALA A 123 -36.01 -2.19 -9.49
C ALA A 123 -37.15 -2.10 -8.46
N PRO A 124 -38.43 -1.94 -8.90
CA PRO A 124 -39.55 -1.87 -7.98
C PRO A 124 -39.55 -3.17 -7.18
N ARG A 125 -39.43 -3.05 -5.85
CA ARG A 125 -39.75 -4.17 -4.96
C ARG A 125 -41.18 -4.55 -5.29
N GLY A 126 -41.36 -5.69 -5.95
CA GLY A 126 -42.66 -6.25 -6.24
C GLY A 126 -43.45 -6.21 -4.94
N ARG A 127 -44.58 -5.50 -4.99
CA ARG A 127 -45.58 -5.50 -3.94
C ARG A 127 -46.06 -6.94 -3.83
N GLU A 128 -45.83 -7.55 -2.67
CA GLU A 128 -46.67 -8.63 -2.16
C GLU A 128 -47.66 -8.02 -1.17
#